data_AF-A0A533U352-F1
#
_entry.id   AF-A0A533U352-F1
#
_cell.length_a   1.000
_cell.length_b   1.000
_cell.length_c   1.000
_cell.angle_alpha   90.00
_cell.angle_beta   90.00
_cell.angle_gamma   90.00
#
_symmetry.space_group_name_H-M   'P 1'
#
loop_
_entity.id
_entity.type
_entity.pdbx_description
1 polymer ?
#
loop_
_entity_poly.entity_id
_entity_poly.type
_entity_poly.pdbx_seq_one_letter_code
_entity_poly.pdbx_strand_id
1 'polypeptide(L)'
;MIQKMLKEVYCPDCGGNGVLVGPIPDSVFFAGRTVEKPLKGGRLYRCSLCTLGFRWPRLDKKQLDDLYKQGDENTWSSAPTARTDWQIGRDLLKDLLSRGMSILDVGCFDGGFLEPLVDLYACNGIEIYSLAAKRAAKKGVTIIGSDFADVSGSFDCITAFDVIEHIEISRAFSR
;
A
#
# COMPACT_ATOMS: atom_id res chain seq x y z
N MET A 1 -4.66 44.15 8.65
CA MET A 1 -4.33 43.23 7.53
C MET A 1 -4.45 41.81 8.04
N ILE A 2 -5.35 41.05 7.43
CA ILE A 2 -5.90 39.77 7.92
C ILE A 2 -4.78 38.75 8.14
N GLN A 3 -4.56 38.41 9.42
CA GLN A 3 -3.75 37.27 9.84
C GLN A 3 -4.43 36.02 9.27
N LYS A 4 -3.89 35.50 8.16
CA LYS A 4 -4.41 34.32 7.48
C LYS A 4 -4.28 33.16 8.47
N MET A 5 -5.35 32.83 9.19
CA MET A 5 -5.38 31.72 10.16
C MET A 5 -4.84 30.48 9.44
N LEU A 6 -3.66 30.02 9.85
CA LEU A 6 -3.12 28.76 9.37
C LEU A 6 -4.11 27.70 9.84
N LYS A 7 -4.81 27.08 8.89
CA LYS A 7 -5.75 26.00 9.18
C LYS A 7 -4.98 24.93 9.93
N GLU A 8 -5.41 24.61 11.15
CA GLU A 8 -4.79 23.56 11.95
C GLU A 8 -4.85 22.24 11.18
N VAL A 9 -3.71 21.56 11.13
CA VAL A 9 -3.56 20.28 10.44
C VAL A 9 -3.35 19.22 11.50
N TYR A 10 -4.23 18.23 11.53
CA TYR A 10 -4.18 17.13 12.50
C TYR A 10 -3.62 15.87 11.85
N CYS A 11 -2.91 15.10 12.66
CA CYS A 11 -2.32 13.82 12.28
C CYS A 11 -3.42 12.83 11.90
N PRO A 12 -3.34 12.16 10.72
CA PRO A 12 -4.31 11.12 10.33
C PRO A 12 -4.46 10.00 11.33
N ASP A 13 -3.38 9.71 12.03
CA ASP A 13 -3.26 8.49 12.80
C ASP A 13 -3.69 8.67 14.25
N CYS A 14 -3.09 9.63 14.96
CA CYS A 14 -3.38 9.85 16.38
C CYS A 14 -4.23 11.09 16.67
N GLY A 15 -4.58 11.90 15.66
CA GLY A 15 -5.31 13.17 15.85
C GLY A 15 -4.47 14.31 16.45
N GLY A 16 -3.20 14.07 16.81
CA GLY A 16 -2.30 15.09 17.34
C GLY A 16 -1.95 16.19 16.33
N ASN A 17 -1.38 17.30 16.81
CA ASN A 17 -1.05 18.45 15.96
C ASN A 17 0.06 18.12 14.95
N GLY A 18 -0.12 18.55 13.70
CA GLY A 18 0.86 18.49 12.64
C GLY A 18 1.72 19.75 12.62
N VAL A 19 3.02 19.59 12.76
CA VAL A 19 4.01 20.67 12.61
C VAL A 19 4.52 20.68 11.18
N LEU A 20 4.48 21.83 10.51
CA LEU A 20 4.97 21.97 9.14
C LEU A 20 6.47 21.69 9.07
N VAL A 21 6.87 20.74 8.22
CA VAL A 21 8.27 20.46 7.91
C VAL A 21 8.71 21.26 6.69
N GLY A 22 7.90 21.28 5.62
CA GLY A 22 8.25 21.99 4.40
C GLY A 22 7.32 21.70 3.22
N PRO A 23 7.53 22.37 2.07
CA PRO A 23 6.79 22.09 0.84
C PRO A 23 7.22 20.75 0.22
N ILE A 24 6.30 20.10 -0.49
CA ILE A 24 6.59 18.95 -1.36
C ILE A 24 6.43 19.44 -2.81
N PRO A 25 7.41 19.21 -3.70
CA PRO A 25 7.30 19.60 -5.10
C PRO A 25 6.12 18.94 -5.80
N ASP A 26 5.53 19.64 -6.77
CA ASP A 26 4.58 19.03 -7.70
C ASP A 26 5.30 17.94 -8.51
N SER A 27 4.59 16.86 -8.84
CA SER A 27 5.13 15.77 -9.65
C SER A 27 4.35 15.58 -10.93
N VAL A 28 5.06 15.40 -12.05
CA VAL A 28 4.48 14.96 -13.33
C VAL A 28 4.56 13.44 -13.50
N PHE A 29 5.15 12.72 -12.55
CA PHE A 29 5.32 11.27 -12.61
C PHE A 29 4.59 10.59 -11.45
N PHE A 30 3.84 9.53 -11.76
CA PHE A 30 3.11 8.74 -10.77
C PHE A 30 2.93 7.30 -11.29
N ALA A 31 3.17 6.29 -10.43
CA ALA A 31 2.95 4.87 -10.76
C ALA A 31 3.48 4.45 -12.15
N GLY A 32 4.71 4.84 -12.49
CA GLY A 32 5.34 4.44 -13.75
C GLY A 32 5.06 5.32 -14.96
N ARG A 33 4.20 6.33 -14.85
CA ARG A 33 3.76 7.13 -16.00
C ARG A 33 3.83 8.62 -15.76
N THR A 34 3.89 9.35 -16.88
CA THR A 34 3.66 10.79 -16.89
C THR A 34 2.16 11.08 -16.82
N VAL A 35 1.76 12.00 -15.95
CA VAL A 35 0.39 12.53 -15.88
C VAL A 35 0.27 13.81 -16.70
N GLU A 36 -0.89 14.05 -17.31
CA GLU A 36 -1.13 15.23 -18.17
C GLU A 36 -1.05 16.56 -17.41
N LYS A 37 -1.46 16.54 -16.14
CA LYS A 37 -1.43 17.70 -15.25
C LYS A 37 -0.59 17.36 -14.02
N PRO A 38 0.36 18.21 -13.61
CA PRO A 38 1.17 17.96 -12.42
C PRO A 38 0.30 17.72 -11.19
N LEU A 39 0.56 16.62 -10.49
CA LEU A 39 -0.04 16.34 -9.20
C LEU A 39 0.53 17.33 -8.18
N LYS A 40 -0.36 18.01 -7.45
CA LYS A 40 0.05 18.96 -6.41
C LYS A 40 0.75 18.24 -5.28
N GLY A 41 2.00 18.61 -5.00
CA GLY A 41 2.83 17.95 -3.97
C GLY A 41 2.33 18.23 -2.55
N GLY A 42 1.79 19.42 -2.31
CA GLY A 42 1.29 19.83 -1.01
C GLY A 42 2.43 20.18 -0.05
N ARG A 43 2.29 19.80 1.23
CA ARG A 43 3.28 20.07 2.28
C ARG A 43 3.48 18.82 3.14
N LEU A 44 4.70 18.65 3.63
CA LEU A 44 5.05 17.62 4.60
C LEU A 44 4.85 18.18 6.01
N TYR A 45 4.16 17.43 6.85
CA TYR A 45 3.98 17.71 8.27
C TYR A 45 4.56 16.55 9.09
N ARG A 46 4.93 16.84 10.33
CA ARG A 46 5.33 15.84 11.33
C ARG A 46 4.45 15.99 12.57
N CYS A 47 3.85 14.90 13.03
CA CYS A 47 3.03 14.92 14.24
C CYS A 47 3.88 15.21 15.47
N SER A 48 3.42 16.10 16.36
CA SER A 48 4.10 16.39 17.64
C SER A 48 3.91 15.30 18.71
N LEU A 49 3.00 14.34 18.49
CA LEU A 49 2.71 13.25 19.43
C LEU A 49 3.31 11.92 18.98
N CYS A 50 2.84 11.36 17.85
CA CYS A 50 3.31 10.06 17.36
C CYS A 50 4.51 10.14 16.41
N THR A 51 4.99 11.35 16.10
CA THR A 51 6.13 11.61 15.19
C THR A 51 5.95 11.23 13.72
N LEU A 52 4.78 10.70 13.33
CA LEU A 52 4.43 10.36 11.94
C LEU A 52 4.66 11.55 11.00
N GLY A 53 5.41 11.32 9.93
CA GLY A 53 5.50 12.22 8.78
C GLY A 53 4.32 11.98 7.84
N PHE A 54 3.60 13.03 7.45
CA PHE A 54 2.44 12.89 6.56
C PHE A 54 2.29 14.09 5.63
N ARG A 55 1.75 13.81 4.44
CA ARG A 55 1.44 14.81 3.42
C ARG A 55 0.10 15.48 3.71
N TRP A 56 0.01 16.79 3.46
CA TRP A 56 -1.26 17.53 3.48
C TRP A 56 -1.28 18.72 2.50
N PRO A 57 -2.40 18.95 1.77
CA PRO A 57 -3.57 18.08 1.66
C PRO A 57 -3.22 16.75 0.97
N ARG A 58 -4.02 15.72 1.24
CA ARG A 58 -3.93 14.44 0.53
C ARG A 58 -4.83 14.47 -0.70
N LEU A 59 -4.51 13.62 -1.68
CA LEU A 59 -5.50 13.25 -2.69
C LEU A 59 -6.54 12.42 -1.97
N ASP A 60 -7.80 12.56 -2.35
CA ASP A 60 -8.82 11.65 -1.81
C ASP A 60 -8.61 10.23 -2.36
N LYS A 61 -9.14 9.23 -1.63
CA LYS A 61 -9.05 7.82 -2.00
C LYS A 61 -9.42 7.56 -3.46
N LYS A 62 -10.51 8.17 -3.94
CA LYS A 62 -10.98 7.94 -5.32
C LYS A 62 -9.95 8.43 -6.34
N GLN A 63 -9.40 9.62 -6.15
CA GLN A 63 -8.35 10.17 -7.00
C GLN A 63 -7.10 9.29 -6.99
N LEU A 64 -6.70 8.80 -5.82
CA LEU A 64 -5.54 7.94 -5.67
C LEU A 64 -5.74 6.57 -6.33
N ASP A 65 -6.89 5.94 -6.09
CA ASP A 65 -7.30 4.67 -6.71
C ASP A 65 -7.35 4.79 -8.23
N ASP A 66 -7.91 5.88 -8.75
CA ASP A 66 -7.98 6.15 -10.19
C ASP A 66 -6.58 6.31 -10.80
N LEU A 67 -5.63 6.90 -10.08
CA LEU A 67 -4.23 7.01 -10.53
C LEU A 67 -3.54 5.64 -10.55
N TYR A 68 -3.68 4.83 -9.51
CA TYR A 68 -3.09 3.50 -9.44
C TYR A 68 -3.65 2.55 -10.50
N LYS A 69 -4.97 2.60 -10.76
CA LYS A 69 -5.62 1.82 -11.83
C LYS A 69 -5.06 2.12 -13.22
N GLN A 70 -4.48 3.30 -13.43
CA GLN A 70 -3.92 3.70 -14.70
C GLN A 70 -2.38 3.65 -14.74
N GLY A 71 -1.72 3.03 -13.75
CA GLY A 71 -0.25 2.90 -13.74
C GLY A 71 0.28 2.07 -14.91
N ASP A 72 1.56 2.24 -15.23
CA ASP A 72 2.19 1.56 -16.37
C ASP A 72 2.41 0.07 -16.09
N GLU A 73 2.11 -0.79 -17.07
CA GLU A 73 2.19 -2.25 -16.96
C GLU A 73 3.60 -2.71 -16.56
N ASN A 74 4.64 -2.04 -17.08
CA ASN A 74 6.04 -2.36 -16.80
C ASN A 74 6.43 -2.09 -15.34
N THR A 75 5.88 -1.03 -14.74
CA THR A 75 6.09 -0.73 -13.31
C THR A 75 5.40 -1.76 -12.43
N TRP A 76 4.36 -2.39 -12.96
CA TRP A 76 3.64 -3.46 -12.30
C TRP A 76 4.14 -4.87 -12.66
N SER A 77 5.40 -4.97 -13.07
CA SER A 77 6.11 -6.25 -13.21
C SER A 77 7.43 -6.18 -12.49
N SER A 78 7.70 -7.12 -11.59
CA SER A 78 9.01 -7.22 -10.92
C SER A 78 9.77 -8.43 -11.45
N ALA A 79 11.09 -8.29 -11.59
CA ALA A 79 11.97 -9.44 -11.61
C ALA A 79 12.07 -9.96 -10.16
N PRO A 80 11.58 -11.18 -9.83
CA PRO A 80 11.51 -11.68 -8.46
C PRO A 80 12.86 -11.78 -7.73
N THR A 81 13.97 -11.68 -8.45
CA THR A 81 15.34 -11.90 -7.96
C THR A 81 15.93 -10.70 -7.22
N ALA A 82 15.28 -9.53 -7.20
CA ALA A 82 15.82 -8.30 -6.61
C ALA A 82 15.29 -7.93 -5.21
N ARG A 83 14.35 -8.70 -4.64
CA ARG A 83 13.65 -8.37 -3.39
C ARG A 83 14.12 -9.23 -2.21
N THR A 84 15.17 -8.77 -1.51
CA THR A 84 15.70 -9.45 -0.30
C THR A 84 14.69 -9.45 0.85
N ASP A 85 13.90 -8.40 0.98
CA ASP A 85 12.78 -8.31 1.91
C ASP A 85 11.75 -9.42 1.71
N TRP A 86 11.41 -9.76 0.47
CA TRP A 86 10.53 -10.89 0.16
C TRP A 86 11.15 -12.25 0.49
N GLN A 87 12.48 -12.38 0.40
CA GLN A 87 13.16 -13.61 0.84
C GLN A 87 13.03 -13.79 2.36
N ILE A 88 13.36 -12.74 3.12
CA ILE A 88 13.25 -12.73 4.58
C ILE A 88 11.80 -13.03 5.02
N GLY A 89 10.82 -12.37 4.40
CA GLY A 89 9.41 -12.59 4.72
C GLY A 89 8.96 -14.03 4.48
N ARG A 90 9.38 -14.64 3.36
CA ARG A 90 9.06 -16.04 3.05
C ARG A 90 9.70 -17.02 4.02
N ASP A 91 10.95 -16.78 4.41
CA ASP A 91 11.64 -17.64 5.35
C ASP A 91 11.00 -17.56 6.74
N LEU A 92 10.62 -16.35 7.17
CA LEU A 92 9.85 -16.17 8.40
C LEU A 92 8.50 -16.91 8.38
N LEU A 93 7.77 -16.86 7.25
CA LEU A 93 6.51 -17.60 7.10
C LEU A 93 6.73 -19.11 7.22
N LYS A 94 7.83 -19.65 6.67
CA LYS A 94 8.17 -21.07 6.78
C LYS A 94 8.52 -21.50 8.20
N ASP A 95 9.14 -20.62 8.97
CA ASP A 95 9.50 -20.87 10.37
C ASP A 95 8.27 -20.78 11.29
N LEU A 96 7.32 -19.89 10.98
CA LEU A 96 6.16 -19.63 11.84
C LEU A 96 4.94 -20.51 11.53
N LEU A 97 4.74 -20.90 10.27
CA LEU A 97 3.50 -21.52 9.83
C LEU A 97 3.70 -23.00 9.47
N SER A 98 2.73 -23.81 9.89
CA SER A 98 2.60 -25.18 9.43
C SER A 98 2.03 -25.22 8.02
N ARG A 99 2.42 -26.24 7.23
CA ARG A 99 1.89 -26.44 5.88
C ARG A 99 0.35 -26.51 5.88
N GLY A 100 -0.27 -25.94 4.86
CA GLY A 100 -1.72 -25.88 4.69
C GLY A 100 -2.39 -24.68 5.39
N MET A 101 -1.65 -23.92 6.20
CA MET A 101 -2.16 -22.67 6.77
C MET A 101 -2.45 -21.62 5.69
N SER A 102 -3.31 -20.67 6.04
CA SER A 102 -3.82 -19.63 5.17
C SER A 102 -3.06 -18.31 5.34
N ILE A 103 -2.70 -17.71 4.21
CA ILE A 103 -2.00 -16.42 4.15
C ILE A 103 -2.88 -15.45 3.35
N LEU A 104 -2.97 -14.21 3.82
CA LEU A 104 -3.47 -13.08 3.05
C LEU A 104 -2.34 -12.07 2.83
N ASP A 105 -2.05 -11.75 1.58
CA ASP A 105 -1.16 -10.63 1.24
C ASP A 105 -1.98 -9.41 0.78
N VAL A 106 -1.88 -8.32 1.52
CA VAL A 106 -2.57 -7.06 1.25
C VAL A 106 -1.74 -6.26 0.25
N GLY A 107 -2.30 -5.98 -0.93
CA GLY A 107 -1.55 -5.40 -2.05
C GLY A 107 -0.60 -6.43 -2.67
N CYS A 108 -1.14 -7.61 -2.98
CA CYS A 108 -0.33 -8.76 -3.41
C CYS A 108 0.34 -8.58 -4.77
N PHE A 109 0.06 -7.47 -5.45
CA PHE A 109 0.75 -7.07 -6.65
C PHE A 109 0.63 -8.16 -7.75
N ASP A 110 1.74 -8.58 -8.35
CA ASP A 110 1.77 -9.63 -9.36
C ASP A 110 1.91 -11.03 -8.77
N GLY A 111 1.81 -11.18 -7.44
CA GLY A 111 1.91 -12.42 -6.69
C GLY A 111 3.33 -12.95 -6.52
N GLY A 112 4.37 -12.22 -6.92
CA GLY A 112 5.76 -12.71 -6.84
C GLY A 112 6.24 -13.06 -5.43
N PHE A 113 5.69 -12.41 -4.40
CA PHE A 113 5.97 -12.77 -3.00
C PHE A 113 5.38 -14.14 -2.64
N LEU A 114 4.13 -14.41 -3.04
CA LEU A 114 3.39 -15.61 -2.68
C LEU A 114 3.65 -16.81 -3.61
N GLU A 115 4.07 -16.59 -4.85
CA GLU A 115 4.27 -17.66 -5.85
C GLU A 115 5.11 -18.84 -5.34
N PRO A 116 6.23 -18.66 -4.63
CA PRO A 116 7.03 -19.78 -4.13
C PRO A 116 6.43 -20.50 -2.91
N LEU A 117 5.28 -20.01 -2.41
CA LEU A 117 4.60 -20.47 -1.21
C LEU A 117 3.28 -21.20 -1.52
N VAL A 118 2.78 -21.14 -2.76
CA VAL A 118 1.45 -21.69 -3.12
C VAL A 118 1.34 -23.20 -2.97
N ASP A 119 2.46 -23.93 -3.05
CA ASP A 119 2.51 -25.39 -2.82
C ASP A 119 2.56 -25.76 -1.32
N LEU A 120 2.78 -24.76 -0.45
CA LEU A 120 2.94 -24.94 0.99
C LEU A 120 1.72 -24.45 1.77
N TYR A 121 1.04 -23.41 1.29
CA TYR A 121 0.02 -22.66 2.02
C TYR A 121 -1.17 -22.30 1.12
N ALA A 122 -2.33 -22.05 1.73
CA ALA A 122 -3.46 -21.44 1.06
C ALA A 122 -3.21 -19.93 0.88
N CYS A 123 -2.63 -19.56 -0.26
CA CYS A 123 -2.21 -18.19 -0.55
C CYS A 123 -3.35 -17.35 -1.15
N ASN A 124 -3.74 -16.30 -0.45
CA ASN A 124 -4.76 -15.35 -0.87
C ASN A 124 -4.15 -13.95 -1.02
N GLY A 125 -4.72 -13.14 -1.90
CA GLY A 125 -4.26 -11.79 -2.14
C GLY A 125 -5.38 -10.81 -2.49
N ILE A 126 -5.15 -9.53 -2.16
CA ILE A 126 -5.96 -8.41 -2.66
C ILE A 126 -5.10 -7.50 -3.52
N GLU A 127 -5.63 -7.06 -4.65
CA GLU A 127 -4.92 -6.18 -5.59
C GLU A 127 -5.90 -5.33 -6.38
N ILE A 128 -5.69 -4.01 -6.40
CA ILE A 128 -6.58 -3.05 -7.07
C ILE A 128 -6.37 -3.02 -8.58
N TYR A 129 -5.14 -3.31 -9.04
CA TYR A 129 -4.78 -3.31 -10.44
C TYR A 129 -5.05 -4.66 -11.10
N SER A 130 -6.14 -4.71 -11.88
CA SER A 130 -6.66 -5.95 -12.46
C SER A 130 -5.66 -6.79 -13.28
N LEU A 131 -4.68 -6.18 -13.96
CA LEU A 131 -3.67 -6.94 -14.70
C LEU A 131 -2.65 -7.60 -13.78
N ALA A 132 -2.24 -6.94 -12.69
CA ALA A 132 -1.38 -7.54 -11.67
C ALA A 132 -2.12 -8.67 -10.95
N ALA A 133 -3.38 -8.46 -10.56
CA ALA A 133 -4.24 -9.49 -10.00
C ALA A 133 -4.35 -10.73 -10.90
N LYS A 134 -4.52 -10.54 -12.22
CA LYS A 134 -4.53 -11.65 -13.19
C LYS A 134 -3.19 -12.39 -13.26
N ARG A 135 -2.05 -11.70 -13.12
CA ARG A 135 -0.73 -12.33 -13.08
C ARG A 135 -0.54 -13.14 -11.79
N ALA A 136 -0.94 -12.59 -10.65
CA ALA A 136 -0.94 -13.29 -9.37
C ALA A 136 -1.80 -14.56 -9.43
N ALA A 137 -3.00 -14.49 -10.00
CA ALA A 137 -3.87 -15.65 -10.19
C ALA A 137 -3.23 -16.75 -11.05
N LYS A 138 -2.51 -16.39 -12.12
CA LYS A 138 -1.77 -17.36 -12.95
C LYS A 138 -0.64 -18.06 -12.20
N LYS A 139 -0.13 -17.47 -11.12
CA LYS A 139 0.90 -18.04 -10.24
C LYS A 139 0.32 -18.87 -9.09
N GLY A 140 -1.00 -19.11 -9.08
CA GLY A 140 -1.67 -19.92 -8.05
C GLY A 140 -2.16 -19.14 -6.83
N VAL A 141 -2.06 -17.81 -6.83
CA VAL A 141 -2.62 -16.97 -5.75
C VAL A 141 -4.13 -16.84 -5.93
N THR A 142 -4.91 -17.04 -4.86
CA THR A 142 -6.36 -16.79 -4.88
C THR A 142 -6.63 -15.31 -4.68
N ILE A 143 -7.13 -14.62 -5.70
CA ILE A 143 -7.52 -13.21 -5.58
C ILE A 143 -8.91 -13.11 -4.98
N ILE A 144 -9.00 -12.50 -3.79
CA ILE A 144 -10.23 -12.46 -2.99
C ILE A 144 -10.85 -11.07 -2.87
N GLY A 145 -10.24 -10.05 -3.45
CA GLY A 145 -10.73 -8.67 -3.38
C GLY A 145 -9.79 -7.66 -4.02
N SER A 146 -10.22 -6.41 -4.02
CA SER A 146 -9.44 -5.26 -4.53
C SER A 146 -9.09 -4.24 -3.45
N ASP A 147 -9.74 -4.34 -2.30
CA ASP A 147 -9.56 -3.51 -1.11
C ASP A 147 -9.69 -4.40 0.14
N PHE A 148 -9.06 -4.01 1.25
CA PHE A 148 -9.16 -4.78 2.50
C PHE A 148 -10.59 -4.78 3.04
N ALA A 149 -11.41 -3.76 2.72
CA ALA A 149 -12.82 -3.72 3.06
C ALA A 149 -13.66 -4.79 2.33
N ASP A 150 -13.15 -5.36 1.23
CA ASP A 150 -13.84 -6.43 0.49
C ASP A 150 -13.64 -7.81 1.15
N VAL A 151 -12.68 -7.93 2.07
CA VAL A 151 -12.26 -9.22 2.64
C VAL A 151 -12.95 -9.46 3.97
N SER A 152 -13.43 -10.68 4.16
CA SER A 152 -13.98 -11.17 5.42
C SER A 152 -13.38 -12.51 5.79
N GLY A 153 -13.37 -12.82 7.08
CA GLY A 153 -12.83 -14.07 7.63
C GLY A 153 -11.52 -13.87 8.39
N SER A 154 -10.84 -14.97 8.65
CA SER A 154 -9.58 -15.02 9.39
C SER A 154 -8.51 -15.75 8.57
N PHE A 155 -7.27 -15.29 8.70
CA PHE A 155 -6.09 -15.91 8.08
C PHE A 155 -5.07 -16.21 9.18
N ASP A 156 -4.28 -17.26 8.99
CA ASP A 156 -3.23 -17.64 9.95
C ASP A 156 -2.07 -16.64 9.93
N CYS A 157 -1.84 -15.97 8.78
CA CYS A 157 -0.93 -14.85 8.67
C CYS A 157 -1.43 -13.81 7.65
N ILE A 158 -1.22 -12.53 7.97
CA ILE A 158 -1.46 -11.41 7.06
C ILE A 158 -0.14 -10.71 6.79
N THR A 159 0.23 -10.55 5.52
CA THR A 159 1.39 -9.80 5.07
C THR A 159 0.96 -8.54 4.33
N ALA A 160 1.82 -7.53 4.35
CA ALA A 160 1.64 -6.28 3.62
C ALA A 160 3.01 -5.67 3.33
N PHE A 161 3.38 -5.60 2.06
CA PHE A 161 4.65 -5.01 1.60
C PHE A 161 4.37 -3.74 0.81
N ASP A 162 5.05 -2.65 1.15
CA ASP A 162 4.91 -1.34 0.48
C ASP A 162 3.44 -0.84 0.42
N VAL A 163 2.63 -1.14 1.45
CA VAL A 163 1.18 -0.82 1.50
C VAL A 163 0.84 0.20 2.57
N ILE A 164 1.38 0.07 3.78
CA ILE A 164 0.91 0.82 4.96
C ILE A 164 1.08 2.34 4.79
N GLU A 165 2.10 2.75 4.02
CA GLU A 165 2.40 4.13 3.65
C GLU A 165 1.36 4.78 2.73
N HIS A 166 0.55 3.96 2.06
CA HIS A 166 -0.50 4.41 1.13
C HIS A 166 -1.88 4.47 1.77
N ILE A 167 -2.02 3.97 3.01
CA ILE A 167 -3.29 3.94 3.72
C ILE A 167 -3.60 5.33 4.30
N GLU A 168 -4.81 5.84 4.03
CA GLU A 168 -5.22 7.16 4.52
C GLU A 168 -5.27 7.22 6.06
N ILE A 169 -5.69 6.14 6.71
CA ILE A 169 -5.83 6.05 8.16
C ILE A 169 -5.28 4.69 8.60
N SER A 170 -4.06 4.67 9.13
CA SER A 170 -3.40 3.41 9.52
C SER A 170 -4.20 2.59 10.54
N ARG A 171 -4.94 3.26 11.45
CA ARG A 171 -5.85 2.61 12.40
C ARG A 171 -7.02 1.86 11.76
N ALA A 172 -7.39 2.16 10.51
CA ALA A 172 -8.42 1.40 9.81
C ALA A 172 -7.89 0.03 9.35
N PHE A 173 -6.58 -0.09 9.16
CA PHE A 173 -5.92 -1.32 8.72
C PHE A 173 -5.68 -2.33 9.86
N SER A 174 -5.50 -1.84 11.10
CA SER A 174 -5.22 -2.68 12.27
C SER A 174 -6.46 -3.09 13.07
N ARG A 175 -7.65 -2.96 12.48
CA ARG A 175 -8.95 -3.35 13.04
C ARG A 175 -9.45 -4.64 12.40
#